data_AF-Q9P6I6-F1
#
_entry.id   AF-Q9P6I6-F1
#
_cell.length_a   1.000
_cell.length_b   1.000
_cell.length_c   1.000
_cell.angle_alpha   90.00
_cell.angle_beta   90.00
_cell.angle_gamma   90.00
#
_symmetry.space_group_name_H-M   'P 1'
#
loop_
_entity.id
_entity.type
_entity.pdbx_description
1 polymer ?
#
loop_
_entity_poly.entity_id
_entity_poly.type
_entity_poly.pdbx_seq_one_letter_code
_entity_poly.pdbx_strand_id
1 'polypeptide(L)'
;MDIKDEKALTIEKACTINVFAPFVRNVTAEDEKAVTNKKHINSSATVHVFHGVVNRTFKTKGNTVGLPKSFSKAVIETLSYKPFAPICIHSRSDEVVNGFPLIYFPEDLASHDISGKDWKSFIHDVNMACSFSDVALMGLDQILNLVSFGLSAYVISYYVEKYVDKAKFPIIKGFIEMWNRKFFNPRKTHVYFINSDEVAEQRAVSIKAYQQGKGTKGLFSKFNAQREWKKQHQDISSTQHSRLLLISL
;
A
#
# COMPACT_ATOMS: atom_id res chain seq x y z
N MET A 1 10.84 -22.40 21.72
CA MET A 1 11.82 -21.88 20.75
C MET A 1 12.10 -20.44 21.17
N ASP A 2 13.27 -20.21 21.76
CA ASP A 2 13.62 -18.99 22.50
C ASP A 2 13.45 -17.71 21.68
N ILE A 3 12.60 -16.82 22.17
CA ILE A 3 12.40 -15.45 21.67
C ILE A 3 13.36 -14.57 22.49
N LYS A 4 14.65 -14.54 22.12
CA LYS A 4 15.66 -13.72 22.81
C LYS A 4 16.62 -12.94 21.91
N ASP A 5 16.34 -12.85 20.61
CA ASP A 5 17.05 -11.91 19.72
C ASP A 5 16.12 -10.77 19.26
N GLU A 6 15.72 -9.98 20.26
CA GLU A 6 15.13 -8.66 20.14
C GLU A 6 16.23 -7.64 19.81
N LYS A 7 16.77 -7.69 18.58
CA LYS A 7 17.33 -6.47 17.99
C LYS A 7 16.15 -5.58 17.64
N ALA A 8 15.87 -4.64 18.54
CA ALA A 8 14.97 -3.51 18.35
C ALA A 8 14.94 -3.09 16.88
N LEU A 9 13.86 -3.46 16.18
CA LEU A 9 13.61 -3.05 14.82
C LEU A 9 13.34 -1.56 14.90
N THR A 10 14.38 -0.76 14.66
CA THR A 10 14.36 0.69 14.80
C THR A 10 13.25 1.25 13.92
N ILE A 11 12.17 1.64 14.60
CA ILE A 11 11.11 2.58 14.24
C ILE A 11 11.12 2.97 12.77
N GLU A 12 10.06 2.51 12.07
CA GLU A 12 9.55 3.01 10.80
C GLU A 12 10.03 4.45 10.56
N LYS A 13 11.01 4.64 9.67
CA LYS A 13 11.27 5.97 9.16
C LYS A 13 10.00 6.39 8.45
N ALA A 14 9.29 7.38 9.00
CA ALA A 14 8.15 7.99 8.34
C ALA A 14 8.52 8.27 6.88
N CYS A 15 7.62 7.98 5.95
CA CYS A 15 7.89 8.18 4.53
C CYS A 15 8.29 9.65 4.29
N THR A 16 9.56 9.90 4.02
CA THR A 16 10.09 11.25 3.77
C THR A 16 9.84 11.71 2.33
N ILE A 17 9.39 10.80 1.46
CA ILE A 17 9.12 11.07 0.06
C ILE A 17 7.71 11.63 -0.06
N ASN A 18 7.60 12.82 -0.66
CA ASN A 18 6.33 13.45 -0.96
C ASN A 18 5.75 12.87 -2.25
N VAL A 19 4.53 12.33 -2.22
CA VAL A 19 3.89 11.69 -3.39
C VAL A 19 3.59 12.66 -4.54
N PHE A 20 3.62 13.96 -4.28
CA PHE A 20 3.47 15.02 -5.28
C PHE A 20 4.80 15.52 -5.84
N ALA A 21 5.93 14.90 -5.49
CA ALA A 21 7.20 15.25 -6.09
C ALA A 21 7.25 14.83 -7.57
N PRO A 22 7.86 15.62 -8.46
CA PRO A 22 7.79 15.40 -9.92
C PRO A 22 8.49 14.11 -10.38
N PHE A 23 9.36 13.53 -9.57
CA PHE A 23 10.04 12.26 -9.87
C PHE A 23 9.22 11.03 -9.42
N VAL A 24 8.10 11.22 -8.71
CA VAL A 24 7.22 10.13 -8.29
C VAL A 24 6.26 9.82 -9.44
N ARG A 25 6.37 8.62 -10.00
CA ARG A 25 5.45 8.14 -11.02
C ARG A 25 4.13 7.76 -10.36
N ASN A 26 3.08 8.55 -10.61
CA ASN A 26 1.74 8.23 -10.15
C ASN A 26 1.06 7.31 -11.16
N VAL A 27 0.50 6.20 -10.67
CA VAL A 27 -0.23 5.24 -11.50
C VAL A 27 -1.61 5.82 -11.79
N THR A 28 -1.88 6.00 -13.08
CA THR A 28 -3.10 6.61 -13.62
C THR A 28 -4.12 5.56 -14.03
N ALA A 29 -5.35 5.99 -14.30
CA ALA A 29 -6.39 5.14 -14.88
C ALA A 29 -5.97 4.56 -16.25
N GLU A 30 -5.18 5.34 -17.00
CA GLU A 30 -4.60 4.95 -18.29
C GLU A 30 -3.60 3.81 -18.13
N ASP A 31 -2.76 3.85 -17.09
CA ASP A 31 -1.82 2.78 -16.75
C ASP A 31 -2.57 1.48 -16.42
N GLU A 32 -3.65 1.55 -15.64
CA GLU A 32 -4.50 0.38 -15.34
C GLU A 32 -5.15 -0.20 -16.60
N LYS A 33 -5.64 0.68 -17.48
CA LYS A 33 -6.27 0.30 -18.74
C LYS A 33 -5.28 -0.38 -19.69
N ALA A 34 -4.05 0.13 -19.78
CA ALA A 34 -2.99 -0.43 -20.61
C ALA A 34 -2.65 -1.87 -20.21
N VAL A 35 -2.65 -2.17 -18.91
CA VAL A 35 -2.34 -3.52 -18.41
C VAL A 35 -3.51 -4.49 -18.57
N THR A 36 -4.75 -4.01 -18.45
CA THR A 36 -5.94 -4.89 -18.37
C THR A 36 -6.61 -5.17 -19.71
N ASN A 37 -6.39 -4.34 -20.74
CA ASN A 37 -7.25 -4.27 -21.94
C ASN A 37 -8.76 -4.13 -21.62
N LYS A 38 -9.12 -3.79 -20.37
CA LYS A 38 -10.50 -3.63 -19.91
C LYS A 38 -10.70 -2.18 -19.48
N LYS A 39 -11.87 -1.61 -19.77
CA LYS A 39 -12.29 -0.36 -19.09
C LYS A 39 -12.34 -0.65 -17.59
N HIS A 40 -11.75 0.26 -16.81
CA HIS A 40 -11.75 0.33 -15.35
C HIS A 40 -12.70 -0.69 -14.69
N ILE A 41 -12.14 -1.68 -13.99
CA ILE A 41 -12.97 -2.63 -13.26
C ILE A 41 -13.52 -1.90 -12.04
N ASN A 42 -14.72 -1.34 -12.18
CA ASN A 42 -15.44 -0.64 -11.13
C ASN A 42 -16.04 -1.58 -10.06
N SER A 43 -15.46 -2.77 -9.88
CA SER A 43 -15.95 -3.71 -8.88
C SER A 43 -15.35 -3.36 -7.53
N SER A 44 -16.21 -3.18 -6.52
CA SER A 44 -15.80 -2.95 -5.14
C SER A 44 -14.76 -4.00 -4.70
N ALA A 45 -13.82 -3.60 -3.83
CA ALA A 45 -12.84 -4.53 -3.26
C ALA A 45 -13.50 -5.82 -2.74
N THR A 46 -14.73 -5.71 -2.22
CA THR A 46 -15.55 -6.82 -1.75
C THR A 46 -15.65 -7.95 -2.77
N VAL A 47 -15.97 -7.67 -4.04
CA VAL A 47 -16.15 -8.73 -5.06
C VAL A 47 -14.86 -9.50 -5.34
N HIS A 48 -13.71 -8.81 -5.33
CA HIS A 48 -12.41 -9.44 -5.56
C HIS A 48 -11.83 -10.11 -4.32
N VAL A 49 -12.10 -9.56 -3.13
CA VAL A 49 -11.73 -10.19 -1.86
C VAL A 49 -12.46 -11.53 -1.74
N PHE A 50 -13.76 -11.59 -2.00
CA PHE A 50 -14.51 -12.85 -1.99
C PHE A 50 -13.98 -13.87 -3.00
N HIS A 51 -13.66 -13.47 -4.24
CA HIS A 51 -13.07 -14.39 -5.22
C HIS A 51 -11.65 -14.86 -4.85
N GLY A 52 -10.85 -14.01 -4.23
CA GLY A 52 -9.48 -14.37 -3.82
C GLY A 52 -9.45 -15.25 -2.57
N VAL A 53 -10.33 -15.00 -1.59
CA VAL A 53 -10.52 -15.83 -0.40
C VAL A 53 -10.97 -17.22 -0.84
N VAL A 54 -12.00 -17.34 -1.69
CA VAL A 54 -12.45 -18.64 -2.21
C VAL A 54 -11.30 -19.41 -2.90
N ASN A 55 -10.39 -18.72 -3.59
CA ASN A 55 -9.24 -19.39 -4.19
C ASN A 55 -8.14 -19.82 -3.20
N ARG A 56 -8.05 -19.19 -2.02
CA ARG A 56 -7.09 -19.58 -0.96
C ARG A 56 -7.64 -20.65 -0.02
N THR A 57 -8.90 -20.55 0.40
CA THR A 57 -9.53 -21.53 1.31
C THR A 57 -9.97 -22.82 0.62
N PHE A 58 -10.45 -22.79 -0.63
CA PHE A 58 -10.94 -24.03 -1.27
C PHE A 58 -9.85 -24.88 -1.95
N LYS A 59 -8.63 -24.35 -2.13
CA LYS A 59 -7.50 -25.12 -2.71
C LYS A 59 -6.49 -25.64 -1.69
N THR A 60 -6.61 -25.28 -0.42
CA THR A 60 -5.75 -25.80 0.65
C THR A 60 -6.45 -26.96 1.37
N LYS A 61 -6.54 -28.11 0.69
CA LYS A 61 -6.76 -29.40 1.37
C LYS A 61 -5.52 -29.70 2.24
N GLY A 62 -5.48 -29.17 3.46
CA GLY A 62 -4.44 -29.47 4.45
C GLY A 62 -3.84 -28.26 5.17
N ASN A 63 -4.39 -27.97 6.35
CA ASN A 63 -3.71 -27.54 7.59
C ASN A 63 -2.66 -26.42 7.62
N THR A 64 -2.62 -25.50 6.66
CA THR A 64 -1.99 -24.20 6.95
C THR A 64 -2.95 -23.10 6.58
N VAL A 65 -3.46 -22.41 7.61
CA VAL A 65 -3.89 -21.00 7.56
C VAL A 65 -2.63 -20.21 7.19
N GLY A 66 -2.23 -20.36 5.92
CA GLY A 66 -0.84 -20.38 5.53
C GLY A 66 -0.44 -19.06 4.91
N LEU A 67 0.70 -18.55 5.38
CA LEU A 67 1.38 -17.39 4.82
C LEU A 67 1.39 -17.41 3.27
N PRO A 68 1.40 -16.24 2.60
CA PRO A 68 1.46 -16.18 1.15
C PRO A 68 2.58 -17.06 0.59
N LYS A 69 2.32 -17.83 -0.48
CA LYS A 69 3.33 -18.66 -1.16
C LYS A 69 4.57 -17.85 -1.61
N SER A 70 4.43 -16.54 -1.78
CA SER A 70 5.53 -15.63 -2.05
C SER A 70 6.58 -15.61 -0.94
N PHE A 71 6.21 -15.85 0.32
CA PHE A 71 7.14 -15.82 1.46
C PHE A 71 8.09 -17.01 1.49
N SER A 72 7.77 -18.11 0.79
CA SER A 72 8.67 -19.25 0.64
C SER A 72 9.62 -19.11 -0.56
N LYS A 73 9.54 -18.02 -1.33
CA LYS A 73 10.44 -17.81 -2.48
C LYS A 73 11.80 -17.28 -2.01
N ALA A 74 12.84 -18.07 -2.26
CA ALA A 74 14.22 -17.61 -2.10
C ALA A 74 14.49 -16.38 -2.97
N VAL A 75 15.43 -15.53 -2.53
CA VAL A 75 15.91 -14.38 -3.30
C VAL A 75 16.99 -14.88 -4.26
N ILE A 76 17.00 -14.35 -5.49
CA ILE A 76 18.09 -14.62 -6.44
C ILE A 76 19.26 -13.69 -6.11
N GLU A 77 20.23 -14.19 -5.35
CA GLU A 77 21.39 -13.39 -4.89
C GLU A 77 22.29 -12.90 -6.02
N THR A 78 22.23 -13.55 -7.19
CA THR A 78 23.03 -13.21 -8.37
C THR A 78 22.43 -12.07 -9.21
N LEU A 79 21.21 -11.62 -8.90
CA LEU A 79 20.52 -10.61 -9.71
C LEU A 79 20.93 -9.20 -9.27
N SER A 80 21.43 -8.40 -10.21
CA SER A 80 21.67 -6.97 -9.98
C SER A 80 20.37 -6.19 -10.11
N TYR A 81 19.79 -5.81 -8.97
CA TYR A 81 18.59 -4.99 -8.90
C TYR A 81 18.87 -3.56 -9.41
N LYS A 82 18.19 -3.15 -10.48
CA LYS A 82 18.32 -1.78 -11.01
C LYS A 82 17.41 -0.85 -10.22
N PRO A 83 17.90 0.29 -9.71
CA PRO A 83 17.02 1.24 -9.04
C PRO A 83 15.97 1.78 -10.01
N PHE A 84 14.75 1.97 -9.51
CA PHE A 84 13.63 2.55 -10.24
C PHE A 84 13.08 3.78 -9.52
N ALA A 85 12.48 4.70 -10.28
CA ALA A 85 11.86 5.90 -9.73
C ALA A 85 10.64 5.53 -8.87
N PRO A 86 10.41 6.20 -7.71
CA PRO A 86 9.29 5.87 -6.83
C PRO A 86 7.94 5.81 -7.55
N ILE A 87 7.14 4.79 -7.23
CA ILE A 87 5.85 4.51 -7.90
C ILE A 87 4.74 4.65 -6.87
N CYS A 88 3.76 5.51 -7.14
CA CYS A 88 2.64 5.78 -6.26
C CYS A 88 1.35 5.22 -6.84
N ILE A 89 0.74 4.27 -6.13
CA ILE A 89 -0.53 3.63 -6.51
C ILE A 89 -1.63 4.18 -5.62
N HIS A 90 -2.72 4.63 -6.23
CA HIS A 90 -3.84 5.25 -5.51
C HIS A 90 -4.86 4.18 -5.12
N SER A 91 -5.51 4.33 -3.96
CA SER A 91 -6.72 3.54 -3.69
C SER A 91 -7.84 3.95 -4.64
N ARG A 92 -8.83 3.07 -4.81
CA ARG A 92 -9.91 3.24 -5.78
C ARG A 92 -10.91 4.34 -5.40
N SER A 93 -10.97 4.69 -4.12
CA SER A 93 -11.78 5.78 -3.59
C SER A 93 -11.09 6.44 -2.40
N ASP A 94 -11.70 7.52 -1.92
CA ASP A 94 -11.29 8.21 -0.68
C ASP A 94 -11.39 7.26 0.54
N GLU A 95 -12.36 6.33 0.52
CA GLU A 95 -12.47 5.29 1.54
C GLU A 95 -11.49 4.14 1.26
N VAL A 96 -10.62 3.84 2.23
CA VAL A 96 -9.62 2.77 2.09
C VAL A 96 -10.25 1.39 1.90
N VAL A 97 -11.48 1.18 2.39
CA VAL A 97 -12.22 -0.09 2.34
C VAL A 97 -12.46 -0.58 0.91
N ASN A 98 -12.52 0.34 -0.05
CA ASN A 98 -12.65 0.00 -1.48
C ASN A 98 -11.31 -0.44 -2.11
N GLY A 99 -10.23 -0.42 -1.32
CA GLY A 99 -8.95 -1.04 -1.60
C GLY A 99 -8.17 -0.40 -2.75
N PHE A 100 -7.14 -1.11 -3.17
CA PHE A 100 -6.22 -0.77 -4.24
C PHE A 100 -6.51 -1.58 -5.51
N PRO A 101 -6.15 -1.06 -6.69
CA PRO A 101 -6.32 -1.77 -7.96
C PRO A 101 -5.48 -3.04 -8.01
N LEU A 102 -6.15 -4.19 -8.18
CA LEU A 102 -5.51 -5.52 -8.18
C LEU A 102 -4.64 -5.82 -9.40
N ILE A 103 -4.83 -5.10 -10.50
CA ILE A 103 -4.39 -5.60 -11.82
C ILE A 103 -3.21 -4.81 -12.37
N TYR A 104 -2.92 -3.63 -11.85
CA TYR A 104 -1.70 -2.94 -12.22
C TYR A 104 -0.50 -3.66 -11.63
N PHE A 105 0.44 -4.10 -12.47
CA PHE A 105 1.74 -4.62 -12.06
C PHE A 105 2.82 -3.69 -12.63
N PRO A 106 3.58 -2.95 -11.79
CA PRO A 106 4.65 -2.11 -12.29
C PRO A 106 5.77 -2.96 -12.88
N GLU A 107 6.08 -2.77 -14.16
CA GLU A 107 7.10 -3.53 -14.89
C GLU A 107 8.48 -3.47 -14.23
N ASP A 108 8.80 -2.35 -13.57
CA ASP A 108 10.04 -2.16 -12.80
C ASP A 108 10.26 -3.27 -11.75
N LEU A 109 9.18 -3.78 -11.16
CA LEU A 109 9.24 -4.84 -10.14
C LEU A 109 9.70 -6.19 -10.70
N ALA A 110 9.52 -6.44 -12.00
CA ALA A 110 9.99 -7.68 -12.62
C ALA A 110 11.52 -7.80 -12.54
N SER A 111 12.23 -6.67 -12.63
CA SER A 111 13.69 -6.62 -12.45
C SER A 111 14.15 -6.90 -11.01
N HIS A 112 13.20 -6.89 -10.06
CA HIS A 112 13.41 -7.18 -8.64
C HIS A 112 12.99 -8.59 -8.22
N ASP A 113 12.83 -9.54 -9.16
CA ASP A 113 12.33 -10.90 -8.87
C ASP A 113 10.94 -10.89 -8.19
N ILE A 114 10.10 -9.91 -8.54
CA ILE A 114 8.71 -9.83 -8.10
C ILE A 114 7.84 -10.14 -9.31
N SER A 115 7.15 -11.28 -9.29
CA SER A 115 6.24 -11.62 -10.38
C SER A 115 4.89 -10.92 -10.21
N GLY A 116 4.15 -10.74 -11.32
CA GLY A 116 2.77 -10.25 -11.26
C GLY A 116 1.84 -11.10 -10.37
N LYS A 117 2.16 -12.38 -10.15
CA LYS A 117 1.44 -13.26 -9.21
C LYS A 117 1.72 -12.92 -7.75
N ASP A 118 2.97 -12.59 -7.42
CA ASP A 118 3.35 -12.15 -6.06
C ASP A 118 2.69 -10.81 -5.76
N TRP A 119 2.76 -9.88 -6.71
CA TRP A 119 2.11 -8.58 -6.61
C TRP A 119 0.60 -8.69 -6.40
N LYS A 120 -0.09 -9.52 -7.20
CA LYS A 120 -1.53 -9.80 -7.00
C LYS A 120 -1.82 -10.38 -5.62
N SER A 121 -0.94 -11.23 -5.09
CA SER A 121 -1.10 -11.81 -3.76
C SER A 121 -0.93 -10.76 -2.66
N PHE A 122 0.03 -9.85 -2.83
CA PHE A 122 0.24 -8.70 -1.95
C PHE A 122 -0.97 -7.75 -1.95
N ILE A 123 -1.42 -7.28 -3.11
CA ILE A 123 -2.58 -6.37 -3.17
C ILE A 123 -3.85 -7.04 -2.66
N HIS A 124 -4.01 -8.34 -2.86
CA HIS A 124 -5.12 -9.08 -2.26
C HIS A 124 -5.07 -9.05 -0.72
N ASP A 125 -3.90 -9.28 -0.12
CA ASP A 125 -3.73 -9.20 1.34
C ASP A 125 -3.98 -7.79 1.89
N VAL A 126 -3.49 -6.77 1.19
CA VAL A 126 -3.75 -5.37 1.53
C VAL A 126 -5.25 -5.06 1.44
N ASN A 127 -5.93 -5.48 0.37
CA ASN A 127 -7.37 -5.24 0.22
C ASN A 127 -8.22 -6.01 1.23
N MET A 128 -7.80 -7.20 1.64
CA MET A 128 -8.39 -7.89 2.78
C MET A 128 -8.21 -7.04 4.04
N ALA A 129 -6.98 -6.60 4.35
CA ALA A 129 -6.72 -5.73 5.51
C ALA A 129 -7.54 -4.42 5.48
N CYS A 130 -7.72 -3.81 4.30
CA CYS A 130 -8.57 -2.63 4.12
C CYS A 130 -10.04 -2.90 4.47
N SER A 131 -10.56 -4.09 4.14
CA SER A 131 -11.93 -4.48 4.46
C SER A 131 -12.15 -4.70 5.96
N PHE A 132 -11.05 -4.82 6.72
CA PHE A 132 -11.06 -5.07 8.16
C PHE A 132 -10.58 -3.88 9.00
N SER A 133 -10.15 -2.77 8.40
CA SER A 133 -9.64 -1.66 9.20
C SER A 133 -10.71 -1.00 10.08
N ASP A 134 -11.98 -1.12 9.72
CA ASP A 134 -13.10 -0.68 10.54
C ASP A 134 -13.38 -1.65 11.71
N VAL A 135 -12.86 -2.89 11.62
CA VAL A 135 -13.04 -3.98 12.59
C VAL A 135 -12.08 -3.85 13.79
N ALA A 136 -11.08 -2.97 13.74
CA ALA A 136 -10.18 -2.72 14.88
C ALA A 136 -10.90 -2.12 16.11
N LEU A 137 -12.16 -1.67 15.97
CA LEU A 137 -13.06 -1.27 17.06
C LEU A 137 -14.03 -2.38 17.51
N MET A 138 -13.99 -3.56 16.88
CA MET A 138 -15.00 -4.60 17.02
C MET A 138 -14.41 -5.79 17.79
N GLY A 139 -15.16 -6.28 18.78
CA GLY A 139 -14.69 -7.22 19.81
C GLY A 139 -14.11 -8.56 19.31
N LEU A 140 -13.64 -9.38 20.26
CA LEU A 140 -12.98 -10.68 20.05
C LEU A 140 -13.64 -11.59 18.99
N ASP A 141 -14.97 -11.59 18.90
CA ASP A 141 -15.71 -12.39 17.93
C ASP A 141 -15.36 -12.07 16.47
N GLN A 142 -15.08 -10.80 16.18
CA GLN A 142 -14.70 -10.41 14.83
C GLN A 142 -13.24 -10.70 14.52
N ILE A 143 -12.36 -10.67 15.53
CA ILE A 143 -10.96 -11.16 15.41
C ILE A 143 -10.94 -12.64 15.03
N LEU A 144 -11.82 -13.46 15.61
CA LEU A 144 -11.95 -14.87 15.24
C LEU A 144 -12.34 -15.03 13.77
N ASN A 145 -13.26 -14.19 13.27
CA ASN A 145 -13.60 -14.18 11.86
C ASN A 145 -12.38 -13.83 10.99
N LEU A 146 -11.53 -12.87 11.39
CA LEU A 146 -10.30 -12.54 10.66
C LEU A 146 -9.39 -13.76 10.48
N VAL A 147 -9.24 -14.57 11.54
CA VAL A 147 -8.45 -15.82 11.49
C VAL A 147 -9.09 -16.83 10.53
N SER A 148 -10.41 -16.98 10.58
CA SER A 148 -11.15 -17.83 9.65
C SER A 148 -11.06 -17.36 8.20
N PHE A 149 -10.90 -16.06 7.96
CA PHE A 149 -10.69 -15.48 6.62
C PHE A 149 -9.25 -15.60 6.10
N GLY A 150 -8.38 -16.34 6.78
CA GLY A 150 -7.03 -16.65 6.32
C GLY A 150 -5.98 -15.62 6.71
N LEU A 151 -6.34 -14.61 7.51
CA LEU A 151 -5.35 -13.77 8.16
C LEU A 151 -4.74 -14.57 9.31
N SER A 152 -3.42 -14.77 9.29
CA SER A 152 -2.79 -15.54 10.36
C SER A 152 -3.01 -14.85 11.71
N ALA A 153 -3.50 -15.59 12.70
CA ALA A 153 -3.70 -15.10 14.07
C ALA A 153 -2.47 -14.36 14.61
N TYR A 154 -1.27 -14.85 14.26
CA TYR A 154 0.01 -14.23 14.59
C TYR A 154 0.18 -12.79 14.09
N VAL A 155 -0.29 -12.49 12.88
CA VAL A 155 -0.19 -11.14 12.29
C VAL A 155 -1.19 -10.23 12.98
N ILE A 156 -2.42 -10.69 13.16
CA ILE A 156 -3.43 -9.89 13.84
C ILE A 156 -2.96 -9.59 15.27
N SER A 157 -2.57 -10.61 16.05
CA SER A 157 -2.16 -10.43 17.45
C SER A 157 -0.94 -9.51 17.57
N TYR A 158 0.12 -9.75 16.78
CA TYR A 158 1.36 -8.96 16.87
C TYR A 158 1.12 -7.48 16.53
N TYR A 159 0.27 -7.19 15.54
CA TYR A 159 0.06 -5.81 15.10
C TYR A 159 -1.05 -5.09 15.86
N VAL A 160 -2.09 -5.81 16.32
CA VAL A 160 -3.09 -5.26 17.24
C VAL A 160 -2.41 -4.85 18.55
N GLU A 161 -1.59 -5.73 19.14
CA GLU A 161 -0.89 -5.42 20.39
C GLU A 161 0.10 -4.26 20.26
N LYS A 162 0.79 -4.14 19.12
CA LYS A 162 1.85 -3.14 18.93
C LYS A 162 1.35 -1.77 18.44
N TYR A 163 0.20 -1.69 17.76
CA TYR A 163 -0.20 -0.47 17.02
C TYR A 163 -1.61 0.08 17.29
N VAL A 164 -2.45 -0.59 18.09
CA VAL A 164 -3.83 -0.11 18.37
C VAL A 164 -3.86 1.31 18.92
N ASP A 165 -2.86 1.70 19.73
CA ASP A 165 -2.90 3.01 20.40
C ASP A 165 -2.39 4.18 19.55
N LYS A 166 -1.72 3.94 18.41
CA LYS A 166 -0.97 5.01 17.70
C LYS A 166 -1.19 5.08 16.19
N ALA A 167 -1.64 4.01 15.54
CA ALA A 167 -1.74 4.00 14.09
C ALA A 167 -3.19 4.10 13.63
N LYS A 168 -3.50 5.10 12.79
CA LYS A 168 -4.65 4.99 11.88
C LYS A 168 -4.34 3.85 10.90
N PHE A 169 -5.20 2.84 10.87
CA PHE A 169 -5.06 1.61 10.06
C PHE A 169 -3.94 0.64 10.50
N PRO A 170 -3.92 0.15 11.76
CA PRO A 170 -2.83 -0.69 12.28
C PRO A 170 -2.71 -2.02 11.55
N ILE A 171 -3.85 -2.60 11.16
CA ILE A 171 -3.89 -3.88 10.42
C ILE A 171 -3.23 -3.74 9.05
N ILE A 172 -3.56 -2.70 8.28
CA ILE A 172 -2.99 -2.46 6.94
C ILE A 172 -1.48 -2.26 7.04
N LYS A 173 -1.03 -1.36 7.93
CA LYS A 173 0.41 -1.11 8.15
C LYS A 173 1.13 -2.39 8.56
N GLY A 174 0.53 -3.21 9.42
CA GLY A 174 1.11 -4.48 9.84
C GLY A 174 1.26 -5.52 8.73
N PHE A 175 0.27 -5.64 7.86
CA PHE A 175 0.38 -6.50 6.67
C PHE A 175 1.51 -6.05 5.76
N ILE A 176 1.60 -4.75 5.51
CA ILE A 176 2.63 -4.19 4.63
C ILE A 176 4.02 -4.32 5.26
N GLU A 177 4.18 -4.07 6.55
CA GLU A 177 5.44 -4.30 7.28
C GLU A 177 5.85 -5.78 7.21
N MET A 178 4.90 -6.70 7.36
CA MET A 178 5.17 -8.13 7.20
C MET A 178 5.65 -8.47 5.77
N TRP A 179 4.97 -7.99 4.74
CA TRP A 179 5.34 -8.20 3.34
C TRP A 179 6.70 -7.57 3.01
N ASN A 180 6.97 -6.37 3.51
CA ASN A 180 8.27 -5.72 3.37
C ASN A 180 9.37 -6.57 4.00
N ARG A 181 9.21 -6.99 5.25
CA ARG A 181 10.21 -7.79 5.97
C ARG A 181 10.45 -9.15 5.32
N LYS A 182 9.40 -9.84 4.88
CA LYS A 182 9.48 -11.22 4.40
C LYS A 182 9.73 -11.35 2.90
N PHE A 183 9.38 -10.34 2.10
CA PHE A 183 9.38 -10.47 0.64
C PHE A 183 10.03 -9.29 -0.10
N PHE A 184 9.61 -8.05 0.15
CA PHE A 184 10.11 -6.90 -0.64
C PHE A 184 11.52 -6.43 -0.25
N ASN A 185 11.84 -6.29 1.04
CA ASN A 185 13.16 -5.83 1.49
C ASN A 185 14.30 -6.76 1.02
N PRO A 186 14.16 -8.10 1.10
CA PRO A 186 15.17 -9.00 0.53
C PRO A 186 15.38 -8.80 -0.98
N ARG A 187 14.39 -8.28 -1.69
CA ARG A 187 14.40 -7.94 -3.12
C ARG A 187 14.68 -6.45 -3.39
N LYS A 188 15.25 -5.73 -2.42
CA LYS A 188 15.60 -4.29 -2.53
C LYS A 188 14.44 -3.41 -2.98
N THR A 189 13.23 -3.72 -2.51
CA THR A 189 12.03 -2.91 -2.71
C THR A 189 11.39 -2.65 -1.35
N HIS A 190 10.73 -1.52 -1.19
CA HIS A 190 9.95 -1.21 0.01
C HIS A 190 8.63 -0.56 -0.37
N VAL A 191 7.55 -0.93 0.34
CA VAL A 191 6.22 -0.38 0.13
C VAL A 191 5.77 0.38 1.37
N TYR A 192 5.46 1.67 1.21
CA TYR A 192 4.81 2.46 2.25
C TYR A 192 3.30 2.50 2.02
N PHE A 193 2.54 2.51 3.10
CA PHE A 193 1.14 2.92 3.09
C PHE A 193 1.03 4.34 3.63
N ILE A 194 0.39 5.20 2.86
CA ILE A 194 0.15 6.60 3.22
C ILE A 194 -1.36 6.78 3.24
N ASN A 195 -1.92 7.07 4.42
CA ASN A 195 -3.37 7.22 4.54
C ASN A 195 -3.86 8.55 3.94
N SER A 196 -5.17 8.70 3.79
CA SER A 196 -5.80 9.91 3.24
C SER A 196 -5.38 11.22 3.93
N ASP A 197 -5.23 11.19 5.25
CA ASP A 197 -4.87 12.37 6.05
C ASP A 197 -3.41 12.76 5.81
N GLU A 198 -2.51 11.77 5.82
CA GLU A 198 -1.08 11.95 5.50
C GLU A 198 -0.91 12.47 4.05
N VAL A 199 -1.71 12.00 3.10
CA VAL A 199 -1.73 12.52 1.72
C VAL A 199 -2.20 13.98 1.68
N ALA A 200 -3.24 14.32 2.44
CA ALA A 200 -3.75 15.69 2.53
C ALA A 200 -2.71 16.65 3.15
N GLU A 201 -1.97 16.19 4.17
CA GLU A 201 -0.85 16.94 4.76
C GLU A 201 0.27 17.15 3.74
N GLN A 202 0.71 16.10 3.04
CA GLN A 202 1.73 16.20 1.99
C GLN A 202 1.29 17.17 0.87
N ARG A 203 0.01 17.16 0.50
CA ARG A 203 -0.57 18.09 -0.47
C ARG A 203 -0.47 19.54 0.01
N ALA A 204 -0.85 19.80 1.26
CA ALA A 204 -0.79 21.13 1.85
C ALA A 204 0.66 21.66 1.87
N VAL A 205 1.62 20.82 2.22
CA VAL A 205 3.06 21.14 2.18
C VAL A 205 3.52 21.45 0.75
N SER A 206 3.14 20.64 -0.24
CA SER A 206 3.50 20.85 -1.65
C SER A 206 2.95 22.16 -2.23
N ILE A 207 1.70 22.50 -1.91
CA ILE A 207 1.09 23.77 -2.32
C ILE A 207 1.83 24.95 -1.69
N LYS A 208 2.17 24.86 -0.40
CA LYS A 208 2.92 25.91 0.32
C LYS A 208 4.32 26.09 -0.27
N ALA A 209 5.03 25.00 -0.56
CA ALA A 209 6.35 25.05 -1.19
C ALA A 209 6.29 25.69 -2.58
N TYR A 210 5.28 25.36 -3.38
CA TYR A 210 5.05 25.98 -4.69
C TYR A 210 4.78 27.49 -4.58
N GLN A 211 3.92 27.90 -3.64
CA GLN A 211 3.62 29.31 -3.36
C GLN A 211 4.86 30.11 -2.94
N GLN A 212 5.74 29.50 -2.13
CA GLN A 212 7.01 30.08 -1.70
C GLN A 212 7.98 30.22 -2.88
N GLY A 213 8.14 29.18 -3.71
CA GLY A 213 9.01 29.21 -4.89
C GLY A 213 8.58 30.24 -5.95
N LYS A 214 7.27 30.50 -6.07
CA LYS A 214 6.71 31.55 -6.93
C LYS A 214 6.81 32.97 -6.34
N GLY A 215 7.28 33.15 -5.10
CA GLY A 215 7.37 34.46 -4.46
C GLY A 215 6.03 35.12 -4.15
N THR A 216 4.96 34.34 -3.97
CA THR A 216 3.60 34.88 -3.75
C THR A 216 3.43 35.51 -2.37
N LYS A 217 3.12 36.82 -2.32
CA LYS A 217 2.93 37.56 -1.06
C LYS A 217 1.45 37.84 -0.72
N GLY A 218 0.61 38.11 -1.73
CA GLY A 218 -0.80 38.48 -1.54
C GLY A 218 -1.78 37.30 -1.60
N LEU A 219 -2.97 37.46 -1.00
CA LEU A 219 -4.02 36.44 -0.95
C LEU A 219 -4.44 35.97 -2.35
N PHE A 220 -4.70 36.91 -3.27
CA PHE A 220 -5.03 36.59 -4.67
C PHE A 220 -3.88 35.87 -5.40
N SER A 221 -2.62 36.27 -5.18
CA SER A 221 -1.47 35.60 -5.78
C SER A 221 -1.30 34.17 -5.29
N LYS A 222 -1.52 33.92 -3.99
CA LYS A 222 -1.50 32.58 -3.39
C LYS A 222 -2.62 31.71 -3.93
N PHE A 223 -3.82 32.27 -4.09
CA PHE A 223 -4.98 31.59 -4.68
C PHE A 223 -4.70 31.21 -6.13
N ASN A 224 -4.16 32.12 -6.94
CA ASN A 224 -3.78 31.85 -8.33
C ASN A 224 -2.70 30.78 -8.42
N ALA A 225 -1.64 30.86 -7.62
CA ALA A 225 -0.58 29.84 -7.59
C ALA A 225 -1.11 28.47 -7.14
N GLN A 226 -2.01 28.42 -6.16
CA GLN A 226 -2.66 27.17 -5.77
C GLN A 226 -3.51 26.58 -6.90
N ARG A 227 -4.24 27.43 -7.65
CA ARG A 227 -5.01 27.00 -8.81
C ARG A 227 -4.11 26.49 -9.93
N GLU A 228 -2.99 27.16 -10.20
CA GLU A 228 -1.96 26.69 -11.14
C GLU A 228 -1.40 25.34 -10.72
N TRP A 229 -1.00 25.19 -9.46
CA TRP A 229 -0.50 23.92 -8.94
C TRP A 229 -1.52 22.79 -9.08
N LYS A 230 -2.79 23.05 -8.73
CA LYS A 230 -3.89 22.07 -8.88
C LYS A 230 -4.12 21.67 -10.34
N LYS A 231 -3.97 22.61 -11.28
CA LYS A 231 -4.05 22.31 -12.72
C LYS A 231 -2.88 21.43 -13.18
N GLN A 232 -1.67 21.69 -12.69
CA GLN A 232 -0.48 20.88 -13.00
C GLN A 232 -0.56 19.46 -12.45
N HIS A 233 -1.31 19.27 -11.37
CA HIS A 233 -1.47 17.97 -10.69
C HIS A 233 -2.95 17.57 -10.69
N GLN A 234 -3.69 17.84 -11.77
CA GLN A 234 -5.15 17.61 -11.77
C GLN A 234 -5.50 16.12 -11.59
N ASP A 235 -4.66 15.26 -12.14
CA ASP A 235 -4.69 13.80 -12.06
C ASP A 235 -4.47 13.26 -10.64
N ILE A 236 -3.59 13.90 -9.86
CA ILE A 236 -3.17 13.39 -8.53
C ILE A 236 -3.81 14.17 -7.38
N SER A 237 -4.12 15.45 -7.58
CA SER A 237 -4.50 16.36 -6.50
C SER A 237 -5.98 16.34 -6.14
N SER A 238 -6.85 15.82 -7.00
CA SER A 238 -8.30 15.84 -6.74
C SER A 238 -8.72 14.86 -5.64
N THR A 239 -7.92 13.82 -5.39
CA THR A 239 -8.33 12.67 -4.59
C THR A 239 -7.72 12.68 -3.19
N GLN A 240 -8.53 12.42 -2.16
CA GLN A 240 -8.07 12.15 -0.80
C GLN A 240 -7.74 10.65 -0.63
N HIS A 241 -7.53 9.91 -1.71
CA HIS A 241 -7.33 8.46 -1.62
C HIS A 241 -6.04 8.12 -0.85
N SER A 242 -6.06 7.02 -0.13
CA SER A 242 -4.84 6.43 0.42
C SER A 242 -3.89 6.02 -0.71
N ARG A 243 -2.60 5.92 -0.43
CA ARG A 243 -1.55 5.60 -1.40
C ARG A 243 -0.69 4.43 -0.94
N LEU A 244 -0.25 3.62 -1.90
CA LEU A 244 0.92 2.74 -1.74
C LEU A 244 2.09 3.37 -2.49
N LEU A 245 3.17 3.67 -1.79
CA LEU A 245 4.39 4.19 -2.40
C LEU A 245 5.46 3.10 -2.42
N LEU A 246 5.86 2.69 -3.61
CA LEU A 246 6.95 1.74 -3.83
C LEU A 246 8.24 2.49 -4.09
N ILE A 247 9.32 2.05 -3.45
CA ILE A 247 10.67 2.55 -3.67
C ILE A 247 11.66 1.41 -3.87
N SER A 248 12.72 1.68 -4.62
CA SER A 248 13.92 0.84 -4.62
C SER A 248 14.80 1.19 -3.41
N LEU A 249 15.46 0.17 -2.83
CA LEU A 249 16.37 0.29 -1.68
C LEU A 249 17.83 0.20 -2.09
#